data_AF-A0A326U249-F1
#
_entry.id   AF-A0A326U249-F1
#
_cell.length_a   1.000
_cell.length_b   1.000
_cell.length_c   1.000
_cell.angle_alpha   90.00
_cell.angle_beta   90.00
_cell.angle_gamma   90.00
#
_symmetry.space_group_name_H-M   'P 1'
#
loop_
_entity.id
_entity.type
_entity.pdbx_description
1 polymer ?
#
loop_
_entity_poly.entity_id
_entity_poly.type
_entity_poly.pdbx_seq_one_letter_code
_entity_poly.pdbx_strand_id
1 'polypeptide(L)'
;MPNKYKSKDNGYIPFDRDCLKTTVAIRAIWLLWRRGRWAELGYLGLTSEDIKEFVSFDLERVTGEGGRLRGDRQARALVAYVAPATRERLLSAAHTLNRAYVGLYLAEVADVQAG
;
A
#
# COMPACT_ATOMS: atom_id res chain seq x y z
N MET A 1 11.54 25.01 3.93
CA MET A 1 11.00 25.16 2.56
C MET A 1 10.55 23.79 2.07
N PRO A 2 9.29 23.54 1.70
CA PRO A 2 8.87 22.19 1.31
C PRO A 2 9.40 21.84 -0.09
N ASN A 3 10.00 20.66 -0.22
CA ASN A 3 10.56 20.12 -1.46
C ASN A 3 9.46 19.91 -2.51
N LYS A 4 9.65 20.49 -3.70
CA LYS A 4 8.68 20.50 -4.80
C LYS A 4 9.05 19.43 -5.83
N TYR A 5 8.30 18.32 -5.88
CA TYR A 5 8.31 17.44 -7.05
C TYR A 5 7.31 17.97 -8.09
N LYS A 6 7.78 18.15 -9.33
CA LYS A 6 7.00 18.75 -10.42
C LYS A 6 6.25 17.63 -11.18
N SER A 7 4.92 17.61 -11.05
CA SER A 7 4.03 16.78 -11.89
C SER A 7 3.79 17.45 -13.24
N LYS A 8 3.52 16.66 -14.29
CA LYS A 8 3.37 17.11 -15.69
C LYS A 8 2.10 17.95 -15.97
N ASP A 9 1.20 18.10 -15.00
CA ASP A 9 -0.11 18.76 -15.19
C ASP A 9 -0.22 20.14 -14.52
N ASN A 10 0.90 20.88 -14.42
CA ASN A 10 0.99 22.31 -14.08
C ASN A 10 0.21 22.85 -12.85
N GLY A 11 -0.24 21.99 -11.94
CA GLY A 11 -0.73 22.33 -10.61
C GLY A 11 0.27 21.89 -9.54
N TYR A 12 0.55 22.75 -8.57
CA TYR A 12 1.11 22.31 -7.30
C TYR A 12 0.10 21.36 -6.67
N ILE A 13 0.39 20.06 -6.61
CA ILE A 13 -0.40 19.13 -5.81
C ILE A 13 0.00 19.39 -4.36
N PRO A 14 -0.87 19.95 -3.50
CA PRO A 14 -0.60 20.02 -2.07
C PRO A 14 -0.29 18.61 -1.59
N PHE A 15 0.68 18.43 -0.69
CA PHE A 15 0.84 17.17 0.02
C PHE A 15 -0.42 17.01 0.88
N ASP A 16 -1.46 16.44 0.29
CA ASP A 16 -2.78 16.40 0.91
C ASP A 16 -2.67 15.52 2.15
N ARG A 17 -3.38 15.91 3.20
CA ARG A 17 -3.46 15.20 4.49
C ARG A 17 -3.96 13.75 4.35
N ASP A 18 -4.34 13.34 3.15
CA ASP A 18 -4.60 11.97 2.75
C ASP A 18 -3.30 11.18 2.61
N CYS A 19 -2.74 10.82 3.77
CA CYS A 19 -2.55 9.42 4.11
C CYS A 19 -2.47 8.48 2.90
N LEU A 20 -1.25 8.21 2.42
CA LEU A 20 -0.87 7.19 1.42
C LEU A 20 -2.10 6.48 0.78
N LYS A 21 -2.50 6.82 -0.47
CA LYS A 21 -3.72 6.25 -1.09
C LYS A 21 -3.83 4.74 -0.84
N THR A 22 -5.01 4.21 -0.49
CA THR A 22 -5.20 2.77 -0.14
C THR A 22 -4.54 1.81 -1.14
N THR A 23 -4.52 2.18 -2.43
CA THR A 23 -3.83 1.42 -3.49
C THR A 23 -2.31 1.38 -3.35
N VAL A 24 -1.67 2.42 -2.80
CA VAL A 24 -0.24 2.43 -2.43
C VAL A 24 0.01 1.45 -1.28
N ALA A 25 -0.84 1.43 -0.25
CA ALA A 25 -0.69 0.50 0.86
C ALA A 25 -0.90 -0.96 0.42
N ILE A 26 -1.88 -1.23 -0.44
CA ILE A 26 -2.07 -2.55 -1.05
C ILE A 26 -0.81 -2.97 -1.84
N ARG A 27 -0.19 -2.04 -2.57
CA ARG A 27 1.09 -2.31 -3.28
C ARG A 27 2.23 -2.60 -2.31
N ALA A 28 2.29 -1.92 -1.17
CA ALA A 28 3.29 -2.19 -0.15
C ALA A 28 3.10 -3.57 0.48
N ILE A 29 1.85 -3.95 0.82
CA ILE A 29 1.49 -5.28 1.31
C ILE A 29 1.88 -6.36 0.30
N TRP A 30 1.59 -6.13 -0.98
CA TRP A 30 2.03 -7.01 -2.07
C TRP A 30 3.55 -7.18 -2.13
N LEU A 31 4.30 -6.10 -1.94
CA LEU A 31 5.76 -6.13 -1.95
C LEU A 31 6.32 -6.90 -0.74
N LEU A 32 5.70 -6.74 0.45
CA LEU A 32 6.06 -7.50 1.64
C LEU A 32 5.87 -9.00 1.41
N TRP A 33 4.75 -9.39 0.79
CA TRP A 33 4.49 -10.77 0.38
C TRP A 33 5.56 -11.30 -0.58
N ARG A 34 5.85 -10.55 -1.67
CA ARG A 34 6.89 -10.94 -2.65
C ARG A 34 8.27 -11.13 -2.03
N ARG A 35 8.57 -10.39 -0.97
CA ARG A 35 9.86 -10.42 -0.26
C ARG A 35 9.91 -11.43 0.88
N GLY A 36 8.83 -12.19 1.10
CA GLY A 36 8.74 -13.16 2.20
C GLY A 36 8.75 -12.51 3.58
N ARG A 37 8.27 -11.27 3.71
CA ARG A 37 8.20 -10.50 4.96
C ARG A 37 6.94 -10.90 5.74
N TRP A 38 6.90 -12.16 6.16
CA TRP A 38 5.72 -12.79 6.77
C TRP A 38 5.37 -12.20 8.13
N ALA A 39 6.36 -11.85 8.93
CA ALA A 39 6.15 -11.25 10.25
C ALA A 39 5.43 -9.90 10.14
N GLU A 40 5.84 -9.06 9.18
CA GLU A 40 5.23 -7.76 8.89
C GLU A 40 3.79 -7.90 8.40
N LEU A 41 3.51 -8.90 7.57
CA LEU A 41 2.15 -9.21 7.14
C LEU A 41 1.28 -9.69 8.32
N GLY A 42 1.86 -10.49 9.22
CA GLY A 42 1.19 -10.91 10.46
C GLY A 42 0.88 -9.74 11.39
N TYR A 43 1.80 -8.78 11.56
CA TYR A 43 1.54 -7.54 12.31
C TYR A 43 0.42 -6.69 11.72
N LEU A 44 0.20 -6.78 10.40
CA LEU A 44 -0.91 -6.13 9.71
C LEU A 44 -2.23 -6.93 9.77
N GLY A 45 -2.23 -8.09 10.43
CA GLY A 45 -3.41 -8.94 10.61
C GLY A 45 -3.75 -9.87 9.44
N LEU A 46 -2.79 -10.11 8.54
CA LEU A 46 -2.96 -11.07 7.44
C LEU A 46 -2.48 -12.46 7.86
N THR A 47 -3.30 -13.49 7.62
CA THR A 47 -2.97 -14.88 7.95
C THR A 47 -2.31 -15.60 6.77
N SER A 48 -1.75 -16.78 7.04
CA SER A 48 -1.21 -17.68 6.02
C SER A 48 -2.24 -18.07 4.95
N GLU A 49 -3.52 -18.15 5.31
CA GLU A 49 -4.63 -18.43 4.39
C GLU A 49 -4.89 -17.24 3.46
N ASP A 50 -4.94 -16.02 4.02
CA ASP A 50 -5.10 -14.79 3.24
C ASP A 50 -3.97 -14.65 2.20
N ILE A 51 -2.76 -15.04 2.60
CA ILE A 51 -1.53 -15.01 1.80
C ILE A 51 -1.52 -16.07 0.67
N LYS A 52 -2.19 -17.21 0.84
CA LYS A 52 -2.27 -18.24 -0.21
C LYS A 52 -3.03 -17.74 -1.44
N GLU A 53 -4.03 -16.89 -1.24
CA GLU A 53 -4.76 -16.27 -2.35
C GLU A 53 -3.88 -15.30 -3.16
N PHE A 54 -2.81 -14.77 -2.58
CA PHE A 54 -1.86 -13.93 -3.31
C PHE A 54 -0.97 -14.77 -4.23
N VAL A 55 -0.70 -16.04 -3.86
CA VAL A 55 0.04 -16.99 -4.69
C VAL A 55 -0.77 -17.36 -5.94
N SER A 56 -2.08 -17.58 -5.78
CA SER A 56 -2.98 -17.93 -6.88
C SER A 56 -3.32 -16.73 -7.77
N PHE A 57 -3.13 -15.50 -7.26
CA PHE A 57 -3.28 -14.29 -8.05
C PHE A 57 -2.18 -14.19 -9.11
N ASP A 58 -2.49 -14.68 -10.30
CA ASP A 58 -1.63 -14.62 -11.48
C ASP A 58 -1.50 -13.17 -11.97
N LEU A 59 -0.43 -12.52 -11.50
CA LEU A 59 -0.05 -11.19 -11.95
C LEU A 59 0.53 -11.16 -13.35
N GLU A 60 1.04 -12.26 -13.89
CA GLU A 60 1.54 -12.23 -15.27
C GLU A 60 0.37 -11.94 -16.21
N ARG A 61 -0.79 -12.53 -15.93
CA ARG A 61 -2.03 -12.30 -16.68
C ARG A 61 -2.63 -10.91 -16.49
N VAL A 62 -2.38 -10.24 -15.34
CA VAL A 62 -2.97 -8.93 -15.00
C VAL A 62 -2.01 -7.74 -15.18
N THR A 63 -0.69 -7.98 -15.11
CA THR A 63 0.35 -6.93 -15.02
C THR A 63 1.45 -7.02 -16.06
N GLY A 64 1.54 -8.11 -16.82
CA GLY A 64 2.63 -8.38 -17.74
C GLY A 64 3.92 -8.80 -17.01
N GLU A 65 5.07 -8.62 -17.65
CA GLU A 65 6.37 -9.09 -17.15
C GLU A 65 6.74 -8.51 -15.76
N GLY A 66 7.02 -9.42 -14.82
CA GLY A 66 7.73 -9.12 -13.58
C GLY A 66 6.90 -9.10 -12.29
N GLY A 67 5.59 -9.39 -12.33
CA GLY A 67 4.78 -9.61 -11.12
C GLY A 67 4.70 -8.40 -10.17
N ARG A 68 4.82 -7.18 -10.71
CA ARG A 68 4.79 -5.93 -9.94
C ARG A 68 3.45 -5.23 -10.09
N LEU A 69 2.83 -4.88 -8.97
CA LEU A 69 1.72 -3.93 -8.93
C LEU A 69 2.24 -2.49 -9.08
N ARG A 70 2.41 -2.03 -10.32
CA ARG A 70 2.93 -0.70 -10.64
C ARG A 70 1.88 0.41 -10.52
N GLY A 71 0.59 0.09 -10.71
CA GLY A 71 -0.48 1.10 -10.75
C GLY A 71 -1.75 0.75 -9.97
N ASP A 72 -2.60 1.77 -9.79
CA ASP A 72 -3.86 1.69 -9.04
C ASP A 72 -4.83 0.65 -9.62
N ARG A 73 -4.89 0.52 -10.96
CA ARG A 73 -5.72 -0.48 -11.64
C ARG A 73 -5.38 -1.91 -11.20
N GLN A 74 -4.08 -2.20 -11.06
CA GLN A 74 -3.60 -3.53 -10.71
C GLN A 74 -3.84 -3.81 -9.22
N ALA A 75 -3.66 -2.82 -8.35
CA ALA A 75 -4.00 -2.93 -6.94
C ALA A 75 -5.49 -3.20 -6.74
N ARG A 76 -6.37 -2.52 -7.50
CA ARG A 76 -7.81 -2.79 -7.48
C ARG A 76 -8.16 -4.18 -8.01
N ALA A 77 -7.46 -4.66 -9.03
CA ALA A 77 -7.65 -6.02 -9.55
C ALA A 77 -7.31 -7.09 -8.50
N LEU A 78 -6.22 -6.91 -7.72
CA LEU A 78 -5.90 -7.81 -6.60
C LEU A 78 -7.01 -7.83 -5.55
N VAL A 79 -7.50 -6.66 -5.13
CA VAL A 79 -8.60 -6.54 -4.16
C VAL A 79 -9.86 -7.24 -4.68
N ALA A 80 -10.15 -7.11 -5.98
CA ALA A 80 -11.30 -7.75 -6.59
C ALA A 80 -11.16 -9.28 -6.71
N TYR A 81 -9.94 -9.78 -6.88
CA TYR A 81 -9.63 -11.20 -7.06
C TYR A 81 -9.78 -12.01 -5.76
N VAL A 82 -9.29 -11.48 -4.64
CA VAL A 82 -9.34 -12.18 -3.36
C VAL A 82 -10.78 -12.34 -2.85
N ALA A 83 -11.00 -13.40 -2.07
CA ALA A 83 -12.28 -13.70 -1.44
C ALA A 83 -12.75 -12.54 -0.55
N PRO A 84 -14.06 -12.35 -0.35
CA PRO A 84 -14.58 -11.22 0.43
C PRO A 84 -13.98 -11.08 1.83
N ALA A 85 -13.78 -12.18 2.55
CA ALA A 85 -13.16 -12.16 3.88
C ALA A 85 -11.69 -11.66 3.82
N THR A 86 -10.92 -12.20 2.87
CA THR A 86 -9.53 -11.81 2.61
C THR A 86 -9.43 -10.35 2.15
N ARG A 87 -10.42 -9.88 1.37
CA ARG A 87 -10.54 -8.50 0.91
C ARG A 87 -10.69 -7.53 2.06
N GLU A 88 -11.59 -7.81 3.00
CA GLU A 88 -11.81 -6.96 4.17
C GLU A 88 -10.55 -6.84 5.03
N ARG A 89 -9.85 -7.96 5.24
CA ARG A 89 -8.58 -7.98 5.95
C ARG A 89 -7.48 -7.22 5.22
N LEU A 90 -7.36 -7.40 3.91
CA LEU A 90 -6.42 -6.66 3.07
C LEU A 90 -6.66 -5.15 3.13
N LEU A 91 -7.92 -4.71 3.08
CA LEU A 91 -8.27 -3.30 3.20
C LEU A 91 -7.99 -2.77 4.62
N SER A 92 -8.29 -3.54 5.66
CA SER A 92 -7.95 -3.20 7.04
C SER A 92 -6.44 -3.08 7.26
N ALA A 93 -5.66 -4.03 6.74
CA ALA A 93 -4.20 -3.99 6.74
C ALA A 93 -3.67 -2.75 6.01
N ALA A 94 -4.25 -2.43 4.85
CA ALA A 94 -3.88 -1.25 4.08
C ALA A 94 -4.17 0.04 4.85
N HIS A 95 -5.31 0.13 5.53
CA HIS A 95 -5.66 1.25 6.41
C HIS A 95 -4.74 1.36 7.63
N THR A 96 -4.32 0.24 8.21
CA THR A 96 -3.38 0.20 9.34
C THR A 96 -2.01 0.72 8.93
N LEU A 97 -1.47 0.23 7.81
CA LEU A 97 -0.20 0.69 7.25
C LEU A 97 -0.23 2.20 6.95
N ASN A 98 -1.34 2.65 6.37
CA ASN A 98 -1.63 4.04 6.08
C ASN A 98 -1.57 4.93 7.33
N ARG A 99 -2.26 4.52 8.40
CA ARG A 99 -2.24 5.25 9.67
C ARG A 99 -0.86 5.28 10.31
N ALA A 100 -0.13 4.16 10.29
CA ALA A 100 1.23 4.10 10.82
C ALA A 100 2.16 5.07 10.09
N TYR A 101 2.08 5.13 8.76
CA TYR A 101 2.88 6.05 7.96
C TYR A 101 2.55 7.52 8.24
N VAL A 102 1.26 7.87 8.35
CA VAL A 102 0.83 9.22 8.71
C VAL A 102 1.28 9.60 10.12
N GLY A 103 1.16 8.67 11.07
CA GLY A 103 1.58 8.90 12.45
C GLY A 103 3.08 9.22 12.55
N LEU A 104 3.92 8.46 11.84
CA LEU A 104 5.36 8.73 11.76
C LEU A 104 5.66 10.09 11.10
N TYR A 105 5.00 10.39 9.99
CA TYR A 105 5.18 11.67 9.29
C TYR A 105 4.77 12.87 10.16
N LEU A 106 3.66 12.79 10.88
CA LEU A 106 3.22 13.86 11.78
C LEU A 106 4.17 14.05 12.97
N ALA A 107 4.74 12.96 13.50
CA ALA A 107 5.75 13.04 14.55
C ALA A 107 7.03 13.72 14.03
N GLU A 108 7.53 13.32 12.86
CA GLU A 108 8.71 13.95 12.24
C GLU A 108 8.49 15.45 11.94
N VAL A 109 7.31 15.83 11.45
CA VAL A 109 6.99 17.24 11.20
C VAL A 109 6.89 18.04 12.50
N ALA A 110 6.34 17.46 13.57
CA ALA A 110 6.25 18.11 14.87
C ALA A 110 7.65 18.34 15.48
N ASP A 111 8.55 17.35 15.39
CA ASP A 111 9.93 17.47 15.87
C ASP A 111 10.72 18.55 15.11
N VAL A 112 10.49 18.67 13.80
CA VAL A 112 11.12 19.71 12.96
C VAL A 112 10.59 21.11 13.26
N GLN A 113 9.36 21.26 13.76
CA GLN A 113 8.78 22.55 14.13
C GLN A 113 9.06 22.97 15.57
N ALA A 114 9.44 22.03 16.43
CA ALA A 114 9.76 22.27 17.83
C ALA A 114 11.24 22.64 18.08
N GLY A 115 12.11 22.51 17.08
CA GLY A 115 13.52 22.94 17.10
C GLY A 115 13.78 24.18 16.26
#